data_AF-A0A975FRK5-F1
#
_entry.id   AF-A0A975FRK5-F1
#
_cell.length_a   1.000
_cell.length_b   1.000
_cell.length_c   1.000
_cell.angle_alpha   90.00
_cell.angle_beta   90.00
_cell.angle_gamma   90.00
#
_symmetry.space_group_name_H-M   'P 1'
#
loop_
_entity.id
_entity.type
_entity.pdbx_description
1 polymer ?
#
loop_
_entity_poly.entity_id
_entity_poly.type
_entity_poly.pdbx_seq_one_letter_code
_entity_poly.pdbx_strand_id
1 'polypeptide(L)'
;MQTQNFYSHGKLLLTGEYVVLDGAKALALPCKLGQSLSVKSISGRQNQWISYLKNAQVWKTIDFDLKEILENKTSDNFKTRLFQILKIIYQEKPELFEKTYVFSTRLEFNNNWGLGSSSTLINNLAQWSKIDPYFLLEQSFGGSGYDIVCNSTTTTFYISKA
;
A
#
# COMPACT_ATOMS: atom_id res chain seq x y z
N MET A 1 6.14 -23.87 -2.78
CA MET A 1 5.40 -22.59 -2.66
C MET A 1 6.28 -21.62 -1.92
N GLN A 2 6.59 -20.46 -2.50
CA GLN A 2 7.46 -19.46 -1.90
C GLN A 2 6.62 -18.33 -1.29
N THR A 3 6.96 -17.89 -0.09
CA THR A 3 6.31 -16.78 0.61
C THR A 3 7.31 -15.64 0.76
N GLN A 4 6.92 -14.44 0.39
CA GLN A 4 7.69 -13.21 0.58
C GLN A 4 6.97 -12.32 1.60
N ASN A 5 7.70 -11.71 2.53
CA ASN A 5 7.14 -10.87 3.57
C ASN A 5 7.74 -9.47 3.49
N PHE A 6 6.87 -8.47 3.57
CA PHE A 6 7.21 -7.05 3.52
C PHE A 6 6.56 -6.35 4.71
N TYR A 7 7.20 -5.30 5.20
CA TYR A 7 6.70 -4.51 6.32
C TYR A 7 7.02 -3.04 6.08
N SER A 8 6.03 -2.19 6.30
CA SER A 8 6.17 -0.74 6.23
C SER A 8 5.62 -0.11 7.50
N HIS A 9 6.41 0.75 8.14
CA HIS A 9 5.98 1.54 9.28
C HIS A 9 4.90 2.54 8.86
N GLY A 10 3.87 2.72 9.68
CA GLY A 10 2.87 3.77 9.48
C GLY A 10 3.50 5.15 9.66
N LYS A 11 2.74 6.20 9.33
CA LYS A 11 3.17 7.59 9.51
C LYS A 11 2.11 8.35 10.29
N LEU A 12 2.53 9.12 11.29
CA LEU A 12 1.71 10.14 11.93
C LEU A 12 2.14 11.50 11.38
N LEU A 13 1.25 12.16 10.65
CA LEU A 13 1.37 13.58 10.31
C LEU A 13 0.83 14.39 11.50
N LEU A 14 1.70 15.03 12.28
CA LEU A 14 1.28 15.83 13.43
C LEU A 14 0.80 17.24 13.04
N THR A 15 1.22 17.74 11.86
CA THR A 15 0.75 19.01 11.30
C THR A 15 0.61 18.93 9.78
N GLY A 16 -0.50 19.45 9.26
CA GLY A 16 -0.64 19.96 7.89
C GLY A 16 -0.60 18.96 6.74
N GLU A 17 -1.63 18.11 6.60
CA GLU A 17 -1.86 17.35 5.36
C GLU A 17 -2.12 18.29 4.16
N TYR A 18 -2.74 19.45 4.41
CA TYR A 18 -3.08 20.43 3.36
C TYR A 18 -2.18 21.67 3.34
N VAL A 19 -1.51 22.01 4.44
CA VAL A 19 -0.75 23.28 4.56
C VAL A 19 0.69 23.16 4.00
N VAL A 20 1.17 21.93 3.80
CA VAL A 20 2.45 21.65 3.11
C VAL A 20 2.36 21.98 1.61
N LEU A 21 1.17 21.88 1.02
CA LEU A 21 0.94 22.31 -0.36
C LEU A 21 1.19 23.81 -0.54
N ASP A 22 1.00 24.60 0.53
CA ASP A 22 1.21 26.05 0.60
C ASP A 22 2.57 26.45 1.22
N GLY A 23 3.53 25.51 1.31
CA GLY A 23 4.91 25.81 1.72
C GLY A 23 5.16 25.83 3.24
N ALA A 24 4.20 25.38 4.06
CA ALA A 24 4.42 25.24 5.50
C ALA A 24 5.27 24.00 5.83
N LYS A 25 6.09 24.11 6.90
CA LYS A 25 6.88 22.98 7.43
C LYS A 25 5.94 21.97 8.10
N ALA A 26 5.96 20.72 7.67
CA ALA A 26 5.28 19.61 8.36
C ALA A 26 6.27 18.70 9.08
N LEU A 27 5.85 18.22 10.24
CA LEU A 27 6.55 17.21 11.01
C LEU A 27 5.88 15.85 10.77
N ALA A 28 6.60 14.96 10.12
CA ALA A 28 6.19 13.58 9.94
C ALA A 28 6.95 12.67 10.89
N LEU A 29 6.23 11.91 11.72
CA LEU A 29 6.82 10.91 12.60
C LEU A 29 6.49 9.51 12.07
N PRO A 30 7.49 8.65 11.79
CA PRO A 30 7.23 7.24 11.54
C PRO A 30 6.64 6.62 12.81
N CYS A 31 5.48 5.99 12.68
CA CYS A 31 4.86 5.24 13.76
C CYS A 31 5.63 3.92 13.97
N LYS A 32 5.81 3.53 15.24
CA LYS A 32 6.30 2.19 15.57
C LYS A 32 5.39 1.07 15.03
N LEU A 33 4.11 1.37 14.83
CA LEU A 33 3.10 0.47 14.29
C LEU A 33 3.02 0.62 12.77
N GLY A 34 2.85 -0.48 12.06
CA GLY A 34 2.89 -0.51 10.60
C GLY A 34 1.85 -1.42 9.98
N GLN A 35 2.11 -1.75 8.72
CA GLN A 35 1.34 -2.71 7.96
C GLN A 35 2.29 -3.76 7.39
N SER A 36 1.99 -5.03 7.63
CA SER A 36 2.69 -6.14 6.99
C SER A 36 1.96 -6.56 5.71
N LEU A 37 2.71 -7.05 4.73
CA LEU A 37 2.21 -7.74 3.55
C LEU A 37 2.95 -9.07 3.40
N SER A 38 2.23 -10.17 3.32
CA SER A 38 2.74 -11.48 2.93
C SER A 38 2.20 -11.84 1.57
N VAL A 39 3.07 -12.26 0.66
CA VAL A 39 2.72 -12.69 -0.70
C VAL A 39 3.18 -14.12 -0.90
N LYS A 40 2.21 -15.04 -1.02
CA LYS A 40 2.45 -16.48 -1.19
C LYS A 40 2.08 -16.90 -2.60
N SER A 41 3.03 -17.43 -3.35
CA SER A 41 2.76 -18.02 -4.67
C SER A 41 1.96 -19.32 -4.50
N ILE A 42 0.88 -19.49 -5.25
CA ILE A 42 0.05 -20.70 -5.27
C ILE A 42 -0.06 -21.27 -6.69
N SER A 43 -0.52 -22.53 -6.80
CA SER A 43 -0.78 -23.20 -8.07
C SER A 43 -2.27 -23.17 -8.44
N GLY A 44 -3.02 -22.20 -7.88
CA GLY A 44 -4.45 -22.04 -8.05
C GLY A 44 -4.82 -21.21 -9.28
N ARG A 45 -6.12 -21.09 -9.57
CA ARG A 45 -6.64 -20.34 -10.73
C ARG A 45 -6.85 -18.86 -10.48
N GLN A 46 -6.97 -18.43 -9.22
CA GLN A 46 -7.32 -17.04 -8.88
C GLN A 46 -6.40 -16.49 -7.80
N ASN A 47 -6.21 -15.18 -7.83
CA ASN A 47 -5.53 -14.45 -6.77
C ASN A 47 -6.51 -14.22 -5.62
N GLN A 48 -5.99 -14.14 -4.41
CA GLN A 48 -6.77 -13.85 -3.23
C GLN A 48 -6.10 -12.76 -2.40
N TRP A 49 -6.88 -11.81 -1.92
CA TRP A 49 -6.47 -10.80 -0.97
C TRP A 49 -7.19 -11.01 0.36
N ILE A 50 -6.43 -11.05 1.45
CA ILE A 50 -6.96 -11.14 2.81
C ILE A 50 -6.39 -9.99 3.62
N SER A 51 -7.26 -9.17 4.20
CA SER A 51 -6.90 -8.10 5.11
C SER A 51 -7.28 -8.47 6.53
N TYR A 52 -6.32 -8.39 7.46
CA TYR A 52 -6.50 -8.64 8.88
C TYR A 52 -6.46 -7.33 9.67
N LEU A 53 -7.37 -7.21 10.64
CA LEU A 53 -7.35 -6.16 11.66
C LEU A 53 -6.23 -6.43 12.69
N LYS A 54 -5.97 -5.45 13.54
CA LYS A 54 -5.00 -5.55 14.65
C LYS A 54 -5.20 -6.79 15.53
N ASN A 55 -6.45 -7.15 15.80
CA ASN A 55 -6.85 -8.31 16.60
C ASN A 55 -6.80 -9.65 15.84
N ALA A 56 -6.18 -9.68 14.65
CA ALA A 56 -6.08 -10.84 13.77
C ALA A 56 -7.42 -11.36 13.21
N GLN A 57 -8.51 -10.62 13.39
CA GLN A 57 -9.76 -10.91 12.69
C GLN A 57 -9.65 -10.51 11.22
N VAL A 58 -10.26 -11.30 10.34
CA VAL A 58 -10.37 -10.98 8.91
C VAL A 58 -11.30 -9.78 8.77
N TRP A 59 -10.78 -8.68 8.25
CA TRP A 59 -11.56 -7.52 7.84
C TRP A 59 -12.24 -7.75 6.50
N LYS A 60 -11.48 -8.32 5.55
CA LYS A 60 -11.93 -8.44 4.16
C LYS A 60 -11.20 -9.55 3.42
N THR A 61 -11.94 -10.26 2.59
CA THR A 61 -11.41 -11.23 1.62
C THR A 61 -11.91 -10.85 0.23
N ILE A 62 -11.01 -10.86 -0.75
CA ILE A 62 -11.34 -10.56 -2.16
C ILE A 62 -10.65 -11.62 -3.01
N ASP A 63 -11.43 -12.39 -3.74
CA ASP A 63 -10.91 -13.23 -4.82
C ASP A 63 -11.00 -12.44 -6.13
N PHE A 64 -9.97 -12.55 -6.97
CA PHE A 64 -9.90 -11.82 -8.23
C PHE A 64 -8.97 -12.46 -9.25
N ASP A 65 -9.24 -12.16 -10.52
CA ASP A 65 -8.35 -12.47 -11.63
C ASP A 65 -7.82 -11.20 -12.32
N LEU A 66 -6.97 -11.37 -13.34
CA LEU A 66 -6.42 -10.25 -14.09
C LEU A 66 -7.50 -9.44 -14.82
N LYS A 67 -8.57 -10.09 -15.30
CA LYS A 67 -9.66 -9.41 -16.01
C LYS A 67 -10.38 -8.45 -15.06
N GLU A 68 -10.67 -8.87 -13.85
CA GLU A 68 -11.29 -8.03 -12.82
C GLU A 68 -10.43 -6.80 -12.47
N ILE A 69 -9.10 -6.96 -12.39
CA ILE A 69 -8.17 -5.85 -12.17
C ILE A 69 -8.26 -4.82 -13.32
N LEU A 70 -8.26 -5.30 -14.57
CA LEU A 70 -8.23 -4.45 -15.76
C LEU A 70 -9.53 -3.69 -15.98
N GLU A 71 -10.67 -4.38 -15.77
CA GLU A 71 -12.01 -3.80 -15.92
C GLU A 71 -12.35 -2.85 -14.76
N ASN A 72 -11.92 -3.17 -13.55
CA ASN A 72 -12.17 -2.42 -12.31
C ASN A 72 -13.64 -1.99 -12.12
N LYS A 73 -14.58 -2.85 -12.52
CA LYS A 73 -16.01 -2.62 -12.37
C LYS A 73 -16.46 -3.09 -10.99
N THR A 74 -16.29 -2.23 -9.98
CA THR A 74 -16.75 -2.51 -8.63
C THR A 74 -17.27 -1.25 -7.95
N SER A 75 -18.31 -1.40 -7.12
CA SER A 75 -18.85 -0.35 -6.27
C SER A 75 -18.12 -0.24 -4.93
N ASP A 76 -17.17 -1.15 -4.66
CA ASP A 76 -16.43 -1.20 -3.42
C ASP A 76 -15.17 -0.32 -3.49
N ASN A 77 -15.17 0.81 -2.77
CA ASN A 77 -14.08 1.78 -2.80
C ASN A 77 -12.69 1.16 -2.52
N PHE A 78 -12.60 0.18 -1.60
CA PHE A 78 -11.33 -0.48 -1.31
C PHE A 78 -10.90 -1.37 -2.46
N LYS A 79 -11.82 -2.17 -3.05
CA LYS A 79 -11.53 -3.02 -4.20
C LYS A 79 -11.13 -2.17 -5.41
N THR A 80 -11.84 -1.06 -5.67
CA THR A 80 -11.53 -0.09 -6.72
C THR A 80 -10.10 0.41 -6.60
N ARG A 81 -9.70 0.77 -5.37
CA ARG A 81 -8.38 1.31 -5.07
C ARG A 81 -7.28 0.27 -5.23
N LEU A 82 -7.49 -0.91 -4.67
CA LEU A 82 -6.54 -2.03 -4.79
C LEU A 82 -6.30 -2.37 -6.27
N PHE A 83 -7.35 -2.43 -7.07
CA PHE A 83 -7.25 -2.76 -8.49
C PHE A 83 -6.57 -1.66 -9.30
N GLN A 84 -6.76 -0.37 -8.96
CA GLN A 84 -5.99 0.71 -9.56
C GLN A 84 -4.47 0.51 -9.36
N ILE A 85 -4.04 0.19 -8.14
CA ILE A 85 -2.62 -0.04 -7.84
C ILE A 85 -2.11 -1.28 -8.58
N LEU A 86 -2.83 -2.40 -8.50
CA LEU A 86 -2.44 -3.65 -9.18
C LEU A 86 -2.39 -3.50 -10.70
N LYS A 87 -3.27 -2.68 -11.29
CA LYS A 87 -3.27 -2.37 -12.73
C LYS A 87 -1.98 -1.66 -13.15
N ILE A 88 -1.51 -0.69 -12.36
CA ILE A 88 -0.23 0.01 -12.63
C ILE A 88 0.92 -0.99 -12.50
N ILE A 89 0.92 -1.83 -11.47
CA ILE A 89 1.96 -2.87 -11.32
C ILE A 89 1.95 -3.82 -12.52
N TYR A 90 0.78 -4.22 -13.01
CA TYR A 90 0.67 -5.07 -14.20
C TYR A 90 1.22 -4.38 -15.46
N GLN A 91 1.02 -3.08 -15.63
CA GLN A 91 1.54 -2.32 -16.77
C GLN A 91 3.07 -2.29 -16.77
N GLU A 92 3.70 -2.15 -15.60
CA GLU A 92 5.16 -2.10 -15.46
C GLU A 92 5.82 -3.49 -15.40
N LYS A 93 5.11 -4.48 -14.84
CA LYS A 93 5.61 -5.82 -14.50
C LYS A 93 4.57 -6.92 -14.82
N PRO A 94 4.21 -7.12 -16.10
CA PRO A 94 3.20 -8.10 -16.49
C PRO A 94 3.59 -9.54 -16.10
N GLU A 95 4.89 -9.85 -16.07
CA GLU A 95 5.43 -11.18 -15.73
C GLU A 95 5.06 -11.63 -14.31
N LEU A 96 4.78 -10.67 -13.40
CA LEU A 96 4.35 -11.01 -12.05
C LEU A 96 2.99 -11.72 -12.07
N PHE A 97 2.10 -11.39 -13.01
CA PHE A 97 0.72 -11.88 -13.07
C PHE A 97 0.57 -13.20 -13.85
N GLU A 98 1.67 -13.79 -14.31
CA GLU A 98 1.69 -15.16 -14.84
C GLU A 98 1.49 -16.23 -13.75
N LYS A 99 1.75 -15.84 -12.49
CA LYS A 99 1.52 -16.67 -11.31
C LYS A 99 0.32 -16.15 -10.53
N THR A 100 -0.26 -17.03 -9.73
CA THR A 100 -1.31 -16.67 -8.78
C THR A 100 -0.75 -16.55 -7.37
N TYR A 101 -1.29 -15.61 -6.60
CA TYR A 101 -0.83 -15.32 -5.25
C TYR A 101 -1.99 -15.19 -4.27
N VAL A 102 -1.68 -15.51 -3.03
CA VAL A 102 -2.44 -15.08 -1.87
C VAL A 102 -1.67 -13.93 -1.22
N PHE A 103 -2.30 -12.76 -1.20
CA PHE A 103 -1.85 -11.56 -0.51
C PHE A 103 -2.51 -11.53 0.86
N SER A 104 -1.72 -11.34 1.91
CA SER A 104 -2.21 -11.22 3.29
C SER A 104 -1.64 -9.97 3.92
N THR A 105 -2.51 -9.03 4.29
CA THR A 105 -2.10 -7.80 4.97
C THR A 105 -2.57 -7.78 6.40
N ARG A 106 -1.77 -7.19 7.30
CA ARG A 106 -2.18 -6.98 8.69
C ARG A 106 -1.85 -5.56 9.10
N LEU A 107 -2.86 -4.85 9.57
CA LEU A 107 -2.70 -3.53 10.19
C LEU A 107 -2.41 -3.70 11.68
N GLU A 108 -1.42 -2.97 12.18
CA GLU A 108 -1.12 -2.94 13.63
C GLU A 108 -1.84 -1.79 14.36
N PHE A 109 -2.57 -0.95 13.60
CA PHE A 109 -3.34 0.20 14.08
C PHE A 109 -4.80 0.13 13.58
N ASN A 110 -5.68 0.90 14.22
CA ASN A 110 -7.08 0.98 13.79
C ASN A 110 -7.17 1.72 12.44
N ASN A 111 -7.94 1.18 11.51
CA ASN A 111 -8.09 1.70 10.15
C ASN A 111 -8.59 3.16 10.10
N ASN A 112 -9.29 3.61 11.15
CA ASN A 112 -9.88 4.95 11.23
C ASN A 112 -8.92 6.02 11.77
N TRP A 113 -7.68 5.68 12.10
CA TRP A 113 -6.76 6.61 12.77
C TRP A 113 -6.02 7.57 11.84
N GLY A 114 -6.25 7.51 10.52
CA GLY A 114 -5.61 8.44 9.57
C GLY A 114 -4.08 8.29 9.48
N LEU A 115 -3.51 7.15 9.90
CA LEU A 115 -2.07 6.93 10.01
C LEU A 115 -1.37 6.46 8.72
N GLY A 116 -1.92 6.83 7.55
CA GLY A 116 -1.32 6.50 6.27
C GLY A 116 -1.38 5.02 5.87
N SER A 117 -2.50 4.32 6.11
CA SER A 117 -2.68 2.93 5.65
C SER A 117 -2.56 2.77 4.12
N SER A 118 -2.84 3.82 3.36
CA SER A 118 -2.66 3.82 1.91
C SER A 118 -1.20 3.89 1.48
N SER A 119 -0.37 4.71 2.14
CA SER A 119 1.05 4.83 1.77
C SER A 119 1.85 3.59 2.16
N THR A 120 1.55 2.96 3.30
CA THR A 120 2.18 1.71 3.73
C THR A 120 1.81 0.54 2.82
N LEU A 121 0.56 0.49 2.36
CA LEU A 121 0.10 -0.47 1.36
C LEU A 121 0.87 -0.33 0.04
N ILE A 122 1.02 0.89 -0.48
CA ILE A 122 1.79 1.16 -1.70
C ILE A 122 3.24 0.74 -1.52
N ASN A 123 3.87 1.13 -0.40
CA ASN A 123 5.28 0.84 -0.19
C ASN A 123 5.55 -0.68 -0.13
N ASN A 124 4.67 -1.43 0.54
CA ASN A 124 4.76 -2.89 0.55
C ASN A 124 4.56 -3.51 -0.85
N LEU A 125 3.61 -2.99 -1.64
CA LEU A 125 3.37 -3.47 -3.01
C LEU A 125 4.50 -3.08 -3.97
N ALA A 126 5.11 -1.91 -3.78
CA ALA A 126 6.29 -1.45 -4.51
C ALA A 126 7.50 -2.35 -4.23
N GLN A 127 7.74 -2.69 -2.95
CA GLN A 127 8.80 -3.64 -2.57
C GLN A 127 8.57 -5.03 -3.19
N TRP A 128 7.32 -5.53 -3.16
CA TRP A 128 6.98 -6.82 -3.77
C TRP A 128 7.19 -6.82 -5.29
N SER A 129 6.72 -5.78 -5.96
CA SER A 129 6.81 -5.65 -7.43
C SER A 129 8.19 -5.19 -7.92
N LYS A 130 9.05 -4.73 -7.02
CA LYS A 130 10.32 -4.06 -7.33
C LYS A 130 10.13 -2.84 -8.24
N ILE A 131 9.04 -2.12 -8.04
CA ILE A 131 8.74 -0.84 -8.67
C ILE A 131 9.12 0.27 -7.69
N ASP A 132 9.53 1.43 -8.21
CA ASP A 132 9.79 2.60 -7.37
C ASP A 132 8.49 3.00 -6.62
N PRO A 133 8.49 3.04 -5.27
CA PRO A 133 7.32 3.45 -4.51
C PRO A 133 6.82 4.86 -4.86
N TYR A 134 7.70 5.80 -5.25
CA TYR A 134 7.33 7.16 -5.66
C TYR A 134 6.54 7.17 -6.95
N PHE A 135 7.02 6.43 -7.94
CA PHE A 135 6.29 6.20 -9.18
C PHE A 135 4.92 5.56 -8.90
N LEU A 136 4.88 4.51 -8.07
CA LEU A 136 3.64 3.80 -7.78
C LEU A 136 2.63 4.68 -7.02
N LEU A 137 3.07 5.52 -6.10
CA LEU A 137 2.22 6.50 -5.40
C LEU A 137 1.68 7.56 -6.35
N GLU A 138 2.55 8.14 -7.19
CA GLU A 138 2.18 9.20 -8.14
C GLU A 138 1.13 8.68 -9.12
N GLN A 139 1.38 7.53 -9.75
CA GLN A 139 0.47 6.96 -10.75
C GLN A 139 -0.83 6.43 -10.14
N SER A 140 -0.87 6.08 -8.86
CA SER A 140 -2.08 5.59 -8.21
C SER A 140 -2.87 6.69 -7.51
N PHE A 141 -2.29 7.37 -6.50
CA PHE A 141 -2.98 8.34 -5.61
C PHE A 141 -2.82 9.79 -6.08
N GLY A 142 -1.86 10.10 -6.95
CA GLY A 142 -1.57 11.50 -7.31
C GLY A 142 -1.05 12.32 -6.12
N GLY A 143 -0.31 11.68 -5.20
CA GLY A 143 0.25 12.30 -4.00
C GLY A 143 1.58 13.04 -4.27
N SER A 144 1.95 13.97 -3.40
CA SER A 144 3.13 14.85 -3.53
C SER A 144 4.49 14.18 -3.24
N GLY A 145 4.55 12.84 -3.13
CA GLY A 145 5.78 12.08 -2.85
C GLY A 145 6.21 12.05 -1.37
N TYR A 146 5.72 12.95 -0.52
CA TYR A 146 6.13 13.07 0.89
C TYR A 146 5.73 11.87 1.79
N ASP A 147 4.85 10.99 1.32
CA ASP A 147 4.37 9.84 2.11
C ASP A 147 5.27 8.61 2.06
N ILE A 148 6.25 8.57 1.14
CA ILE A 148 7.14 7.42 0.97
C ILE A 148 8.44 7.56 1.76
N VAL A 149 8.95 8.79 1.89
CA VAL A 149 10.16 9.09 2.70
C VAL A 149 10.00 8.56 4.13
N CYS A 150 8.79 8.66 4.69
CA CYS A 150 8.47 8.23 6.05
C CYS A 150 8.32 6.72 6.21
N ASN A 151 8.00 5.97 5.14
CA ASN A 151 7.82 4.52 5.22
C ASN A 151 9.14 3.75 5.14
N SER A 152 10.23 4.43 4.76
CA SER A 152 11.56 3.84 4.56
C SER A 152 12.58 4.25 5.62
N THR A 153 12.20 5.06 6.62
CA THR A 153 13.12 5.58 7.63
C THR A 153 12.50 5.61 9.04
N THR A 154 13.30 5.30 10.07
CA THR A 154 12.93 5.34 11.50
C THR A 154 13.26 6.66 12.18
N THR A 155 13.77 7.64 11.43
CA THR A 155 14.30 8.90 11.96
C THR A 155 13.35 10.05 11.62
N THR A 156 13.19 10.98 12.56
CA THR A 156 12.40 12.21 12.36
C THR A 156 13.10 13.12 11.36
N PHE A 157 12.36 13.62 10.37
CA PHE A 157 12.89 14.57 9.39
C PHE A 157 11.94 15.75 9.19
N TYR A 158 12.52 16.91 8.87
CA TYR A 158 11.78 18.12 8.51
C TYR A 158 11.56 18.15 7.00
N ILE A 159 10.34 18.46 6.59
CA ILE A 159 9.99 18.64 5.19
C ILE A 159 9.71 20.12 4.94
N SER A 160 10.37 20.69 3.94
CA SER A 160 10.02 21.97 3.33
C SER A 160 10.13 21.84 1.81
N LYS A 161 9.15 22.36 1.07
CA LYS A 161 9.27 22.54 -0.38
C LYS A 161 10.31 23.65 -0.61
N ALA A 162 11.28 23.42 -1.51
CA ALA A 162 12.17 24.47 -2.00
C ALA A 162 11.40 25.39 -2.96
#